data_AF-G0NSM8-F1
#
_entry.id   AF-G0NSM8-F1
#
_cell.length_a   1.000
_cell.length_b   1.000
_cell.length_c   1.000
_cell.angle_alpha   90.00
_cell.angle_beta   90.00
_cell.angle_gamma   90.00
#
_symmetry.space_group_name_H-M   'P 1'
#
loop_
_entity.id
_entity.type
_entity.pdbx_description
1 polymer ?
#
loop_
_entity_poly.entity_id
_entity_poly.type
_entity_poly.pdbx_seq_one_letter_code
_entity_poly.pdbx_strand_id
1 'polypeptide(L)'
;MLTRETPYANIHQMAIIFGVGTNILSLPMPEEAPRGLVLLIKQCLARKGRNRPSFSHIRQHWEIFKPELFEMTEEEWQVAWDSYREFAKAIQYPSTVTKDHGGNSAFAMEEESRQKRHDQLNHSNDVRHMYETKLQRTNKMMDKLQGLFTELKLKEQELAEWHRQLTDRQFQLHNRPRAMSNAPPPPRGNFYPNEAYEYMSSDDDGQGQAPAIGSAGQKTRRDEGANQWSW
;
A
#
# COMPACT_ATOMS: atom_id res chain seq x y z
N MET A 1 15.06 43.23 10.09
CA MET A 1 15.67 41.87 10.11
C MET A 1 17.17 42.05 10.33
N LEU A 2 17.72 41.45 11.38
CA LEU A 2 19.07 41.72 11.90
C LEU A 2 20.19 41.22 10.96
N THR A 3 20.21 39.94 10.62
CA THR A 3 21.29 39.34 9.81
C THR A 3 20.89 39.12 8.35
N ARG A 4 19.59 38.96 8.06
CA ARG A 4 19.04 38.61 6.73
C ARG A 4 19.59 37.32 6.10
N GLU A 5 20.33 36.54 6.86
CA GLU A 5 20.85 35.23 6.44
C GLU A 5 19.83 34.11 6.73
N THR A 6 19.92 33.00 5.99
CA THR A 6 19.07 31.84 6.21
C THR A 6 19.47 31.12 7.50
N PRO A 7 18.57 30.96 8.49
CA PRO A 7 18.89 30.25 9.73
C PRO A 7 19.17 28.77 9.43
N TYR A 8 20.19 28.21 10.10
CA TYR A 8 20.60 26.80 9.93
C TYR A 8 20.90 26.42 8.47
N ALA A 9 21.50 27.33 7.70
CA ALA A 9 21.90 27.06 6.32
C ALA A 9 22.78 25.80 6.24
N ASN A 10 22.54 24.97 5.22
CA ASN A 10 23.26 23.72 4.96
C ASN A 10 23.11 22.63 6.04
N ILE A 11 22.08 22.68 6.90
CA ILE A 11 21.76 21.63 7.87
C ILE A 11 20.51 20.86 7.41
N HIS A 12 20.53 19.53 7.54
CA HIS A 12 19.38 18.68 7.23
C HIS A 12 18.17 18.99 8.14
N GLN A 13 16.96 19.03 7.58
CA GLN A 13 15.75 19.43 8.31
C GLN A 13 15.49 18.59 9.57
N MET A 14 15.67 17.27 9.49
CA MET A 14 15.50 16.39 10.66
C MET A 14 16.54 16.64 11.75
N ALA A 15 17.78 17.01 11.37
CA ALA A 15 18.81 17.37 12.33
C ALA A 15 18.46 18.68 13.05
N ILE A 16 17.83 19.64 12.35
CA ILE A 16 17.31 20.87 12.96
C ILE A 16 16.20 20.54 13.97
N ILE A 17 15.20 19.76 13.57
CA ILE A 17 14.07 19.37 14.44
C ILE A 17 14.58 18.68 15.70
N PHE A 18 15.44 17.66 15.53
CA PHE A 18 16.02 16.93 16.63
C PHE A 18 16.92 17.81 17.51
N GLY A 19 17.82 18.58 16.90
CA GLY A 19 18.77 19.43 17.62
C GLY A 19 18.08 20.51 18.45
N VAL A 20 17.07 21.19 17.88
CA VAL A 20 16.29 22.20 18.61
C VAL A 20 15.43 21.54 19.70
N GLY A 21 14.82 20.39 19.41
CA GLY A 21 14.01 19.63 20.37
C GLY A 21 14.80 19.11 21.57
N THR A 22 16.06 18.71 21.37
CA THR A 22 16.95 18.14 22.40
C THR A 22 17.81 19.17 23.12
N ASN A 23 17.86 20.42 22.66
CA ASN A 23 18.66 21.45 23.32
C ASN A 23 20.11 21.50 22.83
N ILE A 24 20.42 20.79 21.75
CA ILE A 24 21.78 20.68 21.20
C ILE A 24 22.04 21.78 20.17
N LEU A 25 20.97 22.29 19.55
CA LEU A 25 21.02 23.32 18.53
C LEU A 25 20.26 24.57 18.99
N SER A 26 20.90 25.73 18.82
CA SER A 26 20.31 27.05 19.02
C SER A 26 20.83 28.02 17.98
N LEU A 27 20.15 29.16 17.80
CA LEU A 27 20.60 30.23 16.93
C LEU A 27 21.57 31.12 17.72
N PRO A 28 22.89 31.12 17.42
CA PRO A 28 23.81 32.02 18.09
C PRO A 28 23.57 33.46 17.61
N MET A 29 23.84 34.41 18.50
CA MET A 29 23.68 35.84 18.25
C MET A 29 25.06 36.50 18.21
N PRO A 30 25.32 37.43 17.29
CA PRO A 30 26.56 38.20 17.28
C PRO A 30 26.71 38.97 18.60
N GLU A 31 27.94 39.05 19.12
CA GLU A 31 28.23 39.77 20.37
C GLU A 31 28.21 41.29 20.15
N GLU A 32 28.49 41.72 18.93
CA GLU A 32 28.52 43.10 18.48
C GLU A 32 27.12 43.71 18.32
N ALA A 33 26.07 42.87 18.33
CA ALA A 33 24.70 43.36 18.20
C ALA A 33 24.21 44.10 19.45
N PRO A 34 23.29 45.07 19.30
CA PRO A 34 22.78 45.86 20.41
C PRO A 34 22.26 44.98 21.54
N ARG A 35 22.75 45.23 22.76
CA ARG A 35 22.54 44.34 23.92
C ARG A 35 21.06 44.13 24.22
N GLY A 36 20.25 45.19 24.07
CA GLY A 36 18.78 45.13 24.23
C GLY A 36 18.13 44.14 23.27
N LEU A 37 18.55 44.13 22.01
CA LEU A 37 18.05 43.22 20.98
C LEU A 37 18.50 41.78 21.24
N VAL A 38 19.77 41.57 21.59
CA VAL A 38 20.30 40.23 21.92
C VAL A 38 19.56 39.63 23.10
N LEU A 39 19.31 40.42 24.15
CA LEU A 39 18.56 39.96 25.33
C LEU A 39 17.11 39.59 24.96
N LEU A 40 16.43 40.46 24.20
CA LEU A 40 15.06 40.21 23.76
C LEU A 40 14.96 38.92 22.94
N ILE A 41 15.88 38.70 22.00
CA ILE A 41 15.89 37.47 21.19
C ILE A 41 16.15 36.24 22.06
N LYS A 42 17.10 36.31 23.02
CA LYS A 42 17.34 35.21 23.98
C LYS A 42 16.08 34.86 24.79
N GLN A 43 15.30 35.86 25.20
CA GLN A 43 14.03 35.66 25.90
C GLN A 43 12.95 35.04 25.00
N CYS A 44 12.83 35.49 23.75
CA CYS A 44 11.93 34.90 22.76
C CYS A 44 12.27 33.44 22.45
N LEU A 45 13.57 33.09 22.44
CA LEU A 45 14.08 31.74 22.20
C LEU A 45 14.15 30.88 23.49
N ALA A 46 13.52 31.31 24.58
CA ALA A 46 13.52 30.53 25.82
C ALA A 46 12.88 29.13 25.64
N ARG A 47 13.49 28.12 26.27
CA ARG A 47 13.03 26.72 26.23
C ARG A 47 11.60 26.57 26.76
N LYS A 48 11.34 27.12 27.94
CA LYS A 48 10.03 27.05 28.58
C LYS A 48 9.14 28.14 27.97
N GLY A 49 8.04 27.75 27.33
CA GLY A 49 7.11 28.70 26.71
C GLY A 49 6.62 29.80 27.67
N ARG A 50 6.43 29.46 28.95
CA ARG A 50 6.06 30.40 30.02
C ARG A 50 7.08 31.51 30.29
N ASN A 51 8.34 31.32 29.89
CA ASN A 51 9.42 32.30 30.09
C ASN A 51 9.54 33.27 28.89
N ARG A 52 8.78 33.04 27.82
CA ARG A 52 8.82 33.91 26.64
C ARG A 52 7.99 35.16 26.90
N PRO A 53 8.46 36.34 26.51
CA PRO A 53 7.74 37.58 26.72
C PRO A 53 6.46 37.62 25.87
N SER A 54 5.40 38.21 26.39
CA SER A 54 4.21 38.52 25.58
C SER A 54 4.52 39.64 24.59
N PHE A 55 3.71 39.79 23.54
CA PHE A 55 3.90 40.88 22.57
C PHE A 55 3.88 42.27 23.22
N SER A 56 3.09 42.50 24.28
CA SER A 56 3.11 43.75 25.03
C SER A 56 4.46 44.01 25.69
N HIS A 57 5.07 42.98 26.30
CA HIS A 57 6.41 43.08 26.88
C HIS A 57 7.48 43.27 25.79
N ILE A 58 7.37 42.56 24.66
CA ILE A 58 8.27 42.73 23.51
C ILE A 58 8.25 44.19 23.04
N ARG A 59 7.06 44.80 22.91
CA ARG A 59 6.92 46.21 22.54
C ARG A 59 7.53 47.14 23.58
N GLN A 60 7.32 46.90 24.86
CA GLN A 60 7.94 47.69 25.92
C GLN A 60 9.48 47.61 25.86
N HIS A 61 10.04 46.42 25.67
CA HIS A 61 11.48 46.25 25.47
C HIS A 61 11.98 47.00 24.23
N TRP A 62 11.24 46.94 23.13
CA TRP A 62 11.56 47.68 21.90
C TRP A 62 11.64 49.19 22.15
N GLU A 63 10.67 49.80 22.82
CA GLU A 63 10.71 51.24 23.11
C GLU A 63 11.93 51.67 23.95
N ILE A 64 12.51 50.76 24.73
CA ILE A 64 13.68 51.03 25.58
C ILE A 64 14.97 51.12 24.76
N PHE A 65 15.23 50.17 23.85
CA PHE A 65 16.48 50.16 23.07
C PHE A 65 16.35 50.74 21.66
N LYS A 66 15.13 51.09 21.22
CA LYS A 66 14.90 51.76 19.94
C LYS A 66 15.77 53.02 19.77
N PRO A 67 15.90 53.95 20.74
CA PRO A 67 16.72 55.14 20.56
C PRO A 67 18.17 54.82 20.17
N GLU A 68 18.80 53.86 20.86
CA GLU A 68 20.17 53.38 20.57
C GLU A 68 20.33 52.90 19.12
N LEU A 69 19.31 52.26 18.55
CA LEU A 69 19.34 51.76 17.17
C LEU A 69 19.11 52.87 16.13
N PHE A 70 18.30 53.87 16.47
CA PHE A 70 17.93 54.98 15.58
C PHE A 70 18.89 56.17 15.67
N GLU A 71 19.75 56.22 16.69
CA GLU A 71 20.84 57.18 16.82
C GLU A 71 22.04 56.85 15.90
N MET A 72 22.16 55.60 15.44
CA MET A 72 23.18 55.21 14.47
C MET A 72 22.93 55.85 13.11
N THR A 73 23.99 56.35 12.49
CA THR A 73 23.98 56.78 11.09
C THR A 73 23.81 55.58 10.15
N GLU A 74 23.40 55.84 8.90
CA GLU A 74 23.24 54.78 7.90
C GLU A 74 24.59 54.08 7.64
N GLU A 75 25.69 54.84 7.60
CA GLU A 75 27.04 54.31 7.40
C GLU A 75 27.48 53.38 8.54
N GLU A 76 27.24 53.78 9.80
CA GLU A 76 27.51 52.94 10.97
C GLU A 76 26.64 51.67 10.96
N TRP A 77 25.37 51.80 10.55
CA TRP A 77 24.47 50.67 10.43
C TRP A 77 24.93 49.67 9.38
N GLN A 78 25.39 50.13 8.20
CA GLN A 78 25.90 49.25 7.15
C GLN A 78 27.13 48.47 7.62
N VAL A 79 28.09 49.13 8.26
CA VAL A 79 29.30 48.47 8.80
C VAL A 79 28.93 47.43 9.87
N ALA A 80 28.04 47.79 10.80
CA ALA A 80 27.58 46.87 11.83
C ALA A 80 26.80 45.69 11.24
N TRP A 81 25.94 45.96 10.26
CA TRP A 81 25.15 44.94 9.56
C TRP A 81 26.03 43.96 8.81
N ASP A 82 27.05 44.44 8.09
CA ASP A 82 28.04 43.59 7.42
C ASP A 82 28.74 42.67 8.41
N SER A 83 29.12 43.19 9.59
CA SER A 83 29.67 42.37 10.67
C SER A 83 28.69 41.26 11.13
N TYR A 84 27.43 41.61 11.39
CA TYR A 84 26.41 40.62 11.80
C TYR A 84 26.14 39.56 10.74
N ARG A 85 26.20 39.97 9.47
CA ARG A 85 26.01 39.09 8.32
C ARG A 85 27.16 38.11 8.17
N GLU A 86 28.40 38.59 8.24
CA GLU A 86 29.59 37.73 8.19
C GLU A 86 29.65 36.79 9.39
N PHE A 87 29.30 37.28 10.60
CA PHE A 87 29.10 36.41 11.75
C PHE A 87 28.10 35.29 11.46
N ALA A 88 26.91 35.63 10.92
CA ALA A 88 25.86 34.66 10.65
C ALA A 88 26.27 33.59 9.63
N LYS A 89 27.05 33.95 8.61
CA LYS A 89 27.62 32.99 7.64
C LYS A 89 28.72 32.12 8.26
N ALA A 90 29.49 32.68 9.18
CA ALA A 90 30.58 31.98 9.87
C ALA A 90 30.10 31.06 11.01
N ILE A 91 28.81 31.03 11.34
CA ILE A 91 28.26 30.16 12.38
C ILE A 91 28.59 28.71 12.08
N GLN A 92 29.42 28.11 12.95
CA GLN A 92 29.64 26.68 12.96
C GLN A 92 28.72 26.01 13.97
N TYR A 93 27.88 25.12 13.46
CA TYR A 93 26.99 24.32 14.29
C TYR A 93 27.66 23.02 14.75
N PRO A 94 27.24 22.46 15.91
CA PRO A 94 27.85 21.26 16.48
C PRO A 94 27.95 20.10 15.50
N SER A 95 29.07 19.37 15.54
CA SER A 95 29.30 18.21 14.68
C SER A 95 28.25 17.11 14.82
N THR A 96 27.56 17.03 15.95
CA THR A 96 26.44 16.12 16.20
C THR A 96 25.21 16.40 15.34
N VAL A 97 25.10 17.63 14.82
CA VAL A 97 24.01 18.09 13.95
C VAL A 97 24.49 18.21 12.50
N THR A 98 25.77 18.52 12.28
CA THR A 98 26.34 18.79 10.96
C THR A 98 27.05 17.60 10.32
N LYS A 99 27.53 16.62 11.09
CA LYS A 99 28.10 15.38 10.56
C LYS A 99 27.07 14.26 10.63
N ASP A 100 27.03 13.47 9.58
CA ASP A 100 26.29 12.22 9.56
C ASP A 100 26.93 11.24 10.56
N HIS A 101 26.43 11.25 11.79
CA HIS A 101 26.74 10.22 12.77
C HIS A 101 26.02 8.96 12.29
N GLY A 102 26.63 8.25 11.34
CA GLY A 102 26.01 7.11 10.64
C GLY A 102 25.23 6.18 11.59
N GLY A 103 24.12 5.61 11.10
CA GLY A 103 23.24 4.68 11.83
C GLY A 103 22.43 5.31 12.99
N ASN A 104 23.03 6.22 13.77
CA ASN A 104 22.43 6.85 14.95
C ASN A 104 21.97 8.30 14.70
N SER A 105 22.17 8.85 13.50
CA SER A 105 21.65 10.17 13.14
C SER A 105 20.13 10.10 12.98
N ALA A 106 19.42 11.13 13.44
CA ALA A 106 17.96 11.20 13.31
C ALA A 106 17.49 11.08 11.84
N PHE A 107 18.33 11.50 10.90
CA PHE A 107 18.10 11.31 9.46
C PHE A 107 18.24 9.85 9.02
N ALA A 108 19.31 9.15 9.41
CA ALA A 108 19.48 7.74 9.09
C ALA A 108 18.32 6.88 9.63
N MET A 109 17.86 7.19 10.84
CA MET A 109 16.71 6.50 11.46
C MET A 109 15.38 6.81 10.74
N GLU A 110 15.18 8.05 10.26
CA GLU A 110 14.01 8.41 9.45
C GLU A 110 14.04 7.73 8.08
N GLU A 111 15.20 7.72 7.41
CA GLU A 111 15.40 7.08 6.11
C GLU A 111 15.15 5.57 6.21
N GLU A 112 15.68 4.91 7.25
CA GLU A 112 15.40 3.50 7.52
C GLU A 112 13.89 3.25 7.75
N SER A 113 13.22 4.15 8.47
CA SER A 113 11.77 4.07 8.70
C SER A 113 10.97 4.31 7.42
N ARG A 114 11.46 5.16 6.51
CA ARG A 114 10.90 5.36 5.17
C ARG A 114 11.08 4.10 4.32
N GLN A 115 12.26 3.50 4.35
CA GLN A 115 12.56 2.27 3.61
C GLN A 115 11.67 1.11 4.07
N LYS A 116 11.57 0.87 5.39
CA LYS A 116 10.70 -0.18 5.94
C LYS A 116 9.25 -0.03 5.51
N ARG A 117 8.72 1.21 5.52
CA ARG A 117 7.36 1.49 5.04
C ARG A 117 7.22 1.23 3.55
N HIS A 118 8.23 1.58 2.76
CA HIS A 118 8.25 1.31 1.33
C HIS A 118 8.23 -0.21 1.05
N ASP A 119 9.06 -0.98 1.75
CA ASP A 119 9.14 -2.44 1.59
C ASP A 119 7.83 -3.12 2.02
N GLN A 120 7.20 -2.66 3.11
CA GLN A 120 5.88 -3.14 3.54
C GLN A 120 4.80 -2.86 2.50
N LEU A 121 4.84 -1.69 1.86
CA LEU A 121 3.91 -1.32 0.80
C LEU A 121 4.11 -2.20 -0.43
N ASN A 122 5.36 -2.45 -0.82
CA ASN A 122 5.70 -3.37 -1.91
C ASN A 122 5.19 -4.78 -1.62
N HIS A 123 5.43 -5.30 -0.42
CA HIS A 123 4.90 -6.61 -0.03
C HIS A 123 3.36 -6.68 -0.12
N SER A 124 2.66 -5.64 0.35
CA SER A 124 1.20 -5.55 0.26
C SER A 124 0.73 -5.54 -1.20
N ASN A 125 1.43 -4.82 -2.08
CA ASN A 125 1.14 -4.79 -3.52
C ASN A 125 1.37 -6.15 -4.18
N ASP A 126 2.45 -6.86 -3.84
CA ASP A 126 2.76 -8.18 -4.37
C ASP A 126 1.66 -9.20 -4.00
N VAL A 127 1.23 -9.17 -2.74
CA VAL A 127 0.13 -10.01 -2.25
C VAL A 127 -1.16 -9.69 -3.01
N ARG A 128 -1.49 -8.41 -3.17
CA ARG A 128 -2.67 -7.99 -3.96
C ARG A 128 -2.59 -8.52 -5.38
N HIS A 129 -1.45 -8.33 -6.06
CA HIS A 129 -1.25 -8.75 -7.44
C HIS A 129 -1.39 -10.27 -7.62
N MET A 130 -0.88 -11.07 -6.67
CA MET A 130 -1.06 -12.52 -6.65
C MET A 130 -2.56 -12.89 -6.59
N TYR A 131 -3.33 -12.25 -5.71
CA TYR A 131 -4.77 -12.53 -5.59
C TYR A 131 -5.55 -12.07 -6.82
N GLU A 132 -5.23 -10.92 -7.39
CA GLU A 132 -5.83 -10.45 -8.66
C GLU A 132 -5.58 -11.43 -9.79
N THR A 133 -4.36 -11.95 -9.91
CA THR A 133 -4.01 -12.96 -10.92
C THR A 133 -4.82 -14.25 -10.73
N LYS A 134 -4.97 -14.72 -9.48
CA LYS A 134 -5.81 -15.90 -9.18
C LYS A 134 -7.27 -15.65 -9.53
N LEU A 135 -7.80 -14.47 -9.16
CA LEU A 135 -9.18 -14.08 -9.46
C LEU A 135 -9.43 -14.03 -10.96
N GLN A 136 -8.51 -13.43 -11.74
CA GLN A 136 -8.61 -13.39 -13.20
C GLN A 136 -8.67 -14.80 -13.82
N ARG A 137 -7.88 -15.75 -13.29
CA ARG A 137 -7.94 -17.16 -13.75
C ARG A 137 -9.28 -17.79 -13.45
N THR A 138 -9.81 -17.59 -12.24
CA THR A 138 -11.13 -18.12 -11.83
C THR A 138 -12.24 -17.52 -12.68
N ASN A 139 -12.25 -16.20 -12.88
CA ASN A 139 -13.23 -15.52 -13.73
C ASN A 139 -13.17 -16.06 -15.16
N LYS A 140 -11.96 -16.24 -15.72
CA LYS A 140 -11.79 -16.85 -17.05
C LYS A 140 -12.38 -18.27 -17.14
N MET A 141 -12.25 -19.08 -16.08
CA MET A 141 -12.87 -20.42 -16.04
C MET A 141 -14.39 -20.32 -15.94
N MET A 142 -14.90 -19.39 -15.12
CA MET A 142 -16.33 -19.12 -14.99
C MET A 142 -16.95 -18.70 -16.33
N ASP A 143 -16.31 -17.78 -17.06
CA ASP A 143 -16.76 -17.34 -18.37
C ASP A 143 -16.86 -18.50 -19.37
N LYS A 144 -15.87 -19.41 -19.36
CA LYS A 144 -15.88 -20.63 -20.19
C LYS A 144 -17.04 -21.56 -19.84
N LEU A 145 -17.24 -21.83 -18.54
CA LEU A 145 -18.33 -22.68 -18.08
C LEU A 145 -19.69 -22.08 -18.44
N GLN A 146 -19.83 -20.77 -18.29
CA GLN A 146 -21.03 -20.05 -18.67
C GLN A 146 -21.29 -20.17 -20.18
N GLY A 147 -20.25 -20.08 -21.01
CA GLY A 147 -20.35 -20.33 -22.46
C GLY A 147 -20.88 -21.73 -22.78
N LEU A 148 -20.28 -22.78 -22.20
CA LEU A 148 -20.74 -24.17 -22.38
C LEU A 148 -22.19 -24.36 -21.92
N PHE A 149 -22.56 -23.74 -20.81
CA PHE A 149 -23.93 -23.81 -20.29
C PHE A 149 -24.94 -23.15 -21.23
N THR A 150 -24.59 -22.02 -21.85
CA THR A 150 -25.45 -21.38 -22.86
C THR A 150 -25.59 -22.23 -24.12
N GLU A 151 -24.52 -22.89 -24.58
CA GLU A 151 -24.55 -23.78 -25.73
C GLU A 151 -25.45 -25.01 -25.48
N LEU A 152 -25.31 -25.65 -24.31
CA LEU A 152 -26.14 -26.79 -23.93
C LEU A 152 -27.62 -26.41 -23.86
N LYS A 153 -27.94 -25.25 -23.29
CA LYS A 153 -29.32 -24.75 -23.26
C LYS A 153 -29.89 -24.52 -24.66
N LEU A 154 -29.09 -24.01 -25.59
CA LEU A 154 -29.52 -23.83 -26.97
C LEU A 154 -29.80 -25.18 -27.64
N LYS A 155 -28.92 -26.17 -27.44
CA LYS A 155 -29.11 -27.53 -27.96
C LYS A 155 -30.34 -28.22 -27.38
N GLU A 156 -30.61 -28.03 -26.09
CA GLU A 156 -31.82 -28.53 -25.44
C GLU A 156 -33.10 -27.92 -26.05
N GLN A 157 -33.08 -26.61 -26.33
CA GLN A 157 -34.19 -25.92 -27.01
C GLN A 157 -34.37 -26.41 -28.45
N GLU A 158 -33.29 -26.55 -29.22
CA GLU A 158 -33.34 -27.11 -30.58
C GLU A 158 -33.96 -28.51 -30.58
N LEU A 159 -33.52 -29.39 -29.66
CA LEU A 159 -34.07 -30.74 -29.53
C LEU A 159 -35.56 -30.72 -29.15
N ALA A 160 -35.98 -29.85 -28.25
CA ALA A 160 -37.38 -29.69 -27.88
C ALA A 160 -38.24 -29.23 -29.08
N GLU A 161 -37.72 -28.33 -29.91
CA GLU A 161 -38.38 -27.91 -31.14
C GLU A 161 -38.46 -29.04 -32.18
N TRP A 162 -37.38 -29.81 -32.37
CA TRP A 162 -37.37 -30.99 -33.24
C TRP A 162 -38.39 -32.04 -32.79
N HIS A 163 -38.46 -32.35 -31.49
CA HIS A 163 -39.46 -33.25 -30.92
C HIS A 163 -40.89 -32.74 -31.15
N ARG A 164 -41.13 -31.44 -30.99
CA ARG A 164 -42.44 -30.82 -31.30
C ARG A 164 -42.79 -30.98 -32.78
N GLN A 165 -41.87 -30.65 -33.69
CA GLN A 165 -42.10 -30.77 -35.14
C GLN A 165 -42.34 -32.22 -35.58
N LEU A 166 -41.62 -33.19 -35.01
CA LEU A 166 -41.85 -34.62 -35.24
C LEU A 166 -43.25 -35.04 -34.80
N THR A 167 -43.67 -34.58 -33.62
CA THR A 167 -45.01 -34.83 -33.09
C THR A 167 -46.09 -34.22 -33.98
N ASP A 168 -45.90 -32.98 -34.44
CA ASP A 168 -46.82 -32.29 -35.35
C ASP A 168 -46.90 -33.00 -36.71
N ARG A 169 -45.78 -33.47 -37.27
CA ARG A 169 -45.75 -34.24 -38.52
C ARG A 169 -46.46 -35.59 -38.37
N GLN A 170 -46.24 -36.30 -37.26
CA GLN A 170 -46.96 -37.54 -36.96
C GLN A 170 -48.47 -37.29 -36.89
N PHE A 171 -48.89 -36.22 -36.22
CA PHE A 171 -50.29 -35.82 -36.14
C PHE A 171 -50.88 -35.47 -37.52
N GLN A 172 -50.15 -34.74 -38.36
CA GLN A 172 -50.56 -34.42 -39.73
C GLN A 172 -50.67 -35.65 -40.64
N LEU A 173 -49.76 -36.62 -40.51
CA LEU A 173 -49.83 -37.89 -41.23
C LEU A 173 -51.03 -38.74 -40.79
N HIS A 174 -51.35 -38.73 -39.49
CA HIS A 174 -52.49 -39.45 -38.94
C HIS A 174 -53.85 -38.84 -39.37
N ASN A 175 -53.88 -37.52 -39.67
CA ASN A 175 -55.08 -36.78 -40.09
C ASN A 175 -55.20 -36.57 -41.62
N ARG A 176 -54.39 -37.23 -42.45
CA ARG A 176 -54.47 -37.10 -43.91
C ARG A 176 -55.72 -37.83 -44.44
N PRO A 177 -56.63 -37.19 -45.21
CA PRO A 177 -57.81 -37.88 -45.74
C PRO A 177 -57.38 -38.97 -46.73
N ARG A 178 -57.77 -40.21 -46.45
CA ARG A 178 -57.46 -41.38 -47.26
C ARG A 178 -58.24 -41.33 -48.58
N ALA A 179 -57.59 -40.99 -49.69
CA ALA A 179 -58.09 -41.33 -51.02
C ALA A 179 -58.13 -42.87 -51.12
N MET A 180 -59.31 -43.43 -51.35
CA MET A 180 -59.51 -44.88 -51.39
C MET A 180 -58.92 -45.46 -52.68
N SER A 181 -57.80 -46.17 -52.58
CA SER A 181 -57.38 -47.15 -53.58
C SER A 181 -57.08 -48.47 -52.89
N ASN A 182 -57.74 -49.53 -53.36
CA ASN A 182 -57.64 -50.89 -52.86
C ASN A 182 -56.33 -51.53 -53.34
N ALA A 183 -55.37 -51.71 -52.43
CA ALA A 183 -54.24 -52.61 -52.63
C ALA A 183 -53.89 -53.30 -51.30
N PRO A 184 -53.55 -54.61 -51.30
CA PRO A 184 -53.29 -55.39 -50.10
C PRO A 184 -51.94 -55.02 -49.45
N PRO A 185 -51.79 -55.18 -48.12
CA PRO A 185 -50.59 -54.77 -47.42
C PRO A 185 -49.41 -55.73 -47.69
N PRO A 186 -48.17 -55.23 -47.84
CA PRO A 186 -46.99 -56.08 -47.92
C PRO A 186 -46.58 -56.60 -46.52
N PRO A 187 -45.88 -57.75 -46.46
CA PRO A 187 -45.56 -58.42 -45.20
C PRO A 187 -44.47 -57.69 -44.42
N ARG A 188 -44.60 -57.74 -43.10
CA ARG A 188 -43.68 -57.13 -42.13
C ARG A 188 -42.30 -57.79 -42.20
N GLY A 189 -41.32 -57.07 -42.73
CA GLY A 189 -39.91 -57.39 -42.55
C GLY A 189 -39.38 -56.73 -41.28
N ASN A 190 -38.71 -57.52 -40.43
CA ASN A 190 -37.95 -57.03 -39.29
C ASN A 190 -36.86 -56.06 -39.77
N PHE A 191 -36.94 -54.79 -39.38
CA PHE A 191 -35.85 -53.83 -39.47
C PHE A 191 -35.59 -53.28 -38.07
N TYR A 192 -34.71 -53.96 -37.33
CA TYR A 192 -34.00 -53.35 -36.21
C TYR A 192 -32.51 -53.43 -36.52
N PRO A 193 -31.80 -52.30 -36.61
CA PRO A 193 -30.34 -52.28 -36.68
C PRO A 193 -29.77 -52.68 -35.32
N ASN A 194 -28.73 -53.51 -35.38
CA ASN A 194 -27.95 -54.00 -34.26
C ASN A 194 -27.00 -52.88 -33.78
N GLU A 195 -27.20 -52.31 -32.59
CA GLU A 195 -26.17 -51.52 -31.90
C GLU A 195 -25.80 -52.22 -30.60
N ALA A 196 -24.54 -52.64 -30.54
CA ALA A 196 -23.90 -53.31 -29.44
C ALA A 196 -23.79 -52.37 -28.23
N TYR A 197 -24.38 -52.78 -27.11
CA TYR A 197 -24.09 -52.22 -25.80
C TYR A 197 -22.84 -52.93 -25.26
N GLU A 198 -21.70 -52.24 -25.29
CA GLU A 198 -20.55 -52.63 -24.47
C GLU A 198 -20.90 -52.37 -23.00
N TYR A 199 -21.23 -53.46 -22.33
CA TYR A 199 -21.31 -53.58 -20.88
C TYR A 199 -19.89 -53.64 -20.33
N MET A 200 -19.41 -52.56 -19.72
CA MET A 200 -18.19 -52.61 -18.90
C MET A 200 -18.57 -52.35 -17.44
N SER A 201 -18.45 -53.46 -16.71
CA SER A 201 -18.81 -53.76 -15.33
C SER A 201 -18.06 -52.91 -14.29
N SER A 202 -18.75 -52.54 -13.22
CA SER A 202 -18.13 -52.27 -11.92
C SER A 202 -18.05 -53.57 -11.14
N ASP A 203 -16.90 -53.91 -10.58
CA ASP A 203 -16.73 -54.12 -9.13
C ASP A 203 -15.28 -54.45 -8.74
N ASP A 204 -15.06 -54.15 -7.45
CA ASP A 204 -13.89 -54.06 -6.60
C ASP A 204 -13.09 -55.36 -6.39
N ASP A 205 -11.78 -55.26 -6.12
CA ASP A 205 -11.09 -56.06 -5.10
C ASP A 205 -9.61 -55.61 -4.95
N GLY A 206 -9.24 -55.32 -3.70
CA GLY A 206 -7.91 -54.89 -3.31
C GLY A 206 -6.87 -56.01 -3.20
N GLN A 207 -5.61 -55.66 -3.47
CA GLN A 207 -4.44 -56.33 -2.90
C GLN A 207 -3.41 -55.27 -2.49
N GLY A 208 -3.07 -55.29 -1.20
CA GLY A 208 -1.97 -54.49 -0.67
C GLY A 208 -0.61 -55.16 -0.89
N GLN A 209 0.43 -54.33 -1.06
CA GLN A 209 1.76 -54.64 -0.53
C GLN A 209 2.55 -53.34 -0.27
N ALA A 210 3.23 -53.34 0.87
CA ALA A 210 3.79 -52.20 1.58
C ALA A 210 5.09 -51.61 0.98
N PRO A 211 5.47 -50.37 1.33
CA PRO A 211 6.85 -49.91 1.24
C PRO A 211 7.62 -50.19 2.54
N ALA A 212 8.84 -50.69 2.41
CA ALA A 212 9.77 -50.96 3.50
C ALA A 212 10.70 -49.76 3.79
N ILE A 213 10.72 -49.37 5.07
CA ILE A 213 11.88 -49.08 5.95
C ILE A 213 12.87 -47.95 5.56
N GLY A 214 12.95 -46.96 6.46
CA GLY A 214 14.12 -46.09 6.66
C GLY A 214 13.96 -45.22 7.91
N SER A 215 14.63 -45.63 9.00
CA SER A 215 14.49 -45.15 10.38
C SER A 215 15.11 -43.79 10.74
N ALA A 216 14.45 -43.15 11.72
CA ALA A 216 14.94 -42.47 12.93
C ALA A 216 15.94 -41.28 12.87
N GLY A 217 15.53 -40.19 13.52
CA GLY A 217 16.40 -39.08 13.93
C GLY A 217 15.72 -38.07 14.87
N GLN A 218 15.60 -38.44 16.15
CA GLN A 218 15.59 -37.61 17.39
C GLN A 218 14.78 -36.29 17.55
N LYS A 219 13.92 -36.33 18.60
CA LYS A 219 13.72 -35.36 19.73
C LYS A 219 14.29 -33.94 19.53
N THR A 220 13.53 -32.87 19.76
CA THR A 220 13.27 -32.34 21.11
C THR A 220 11.88 -31.69 21.29
N ARG A 221 11.51 -31.56 22.56
CA ARG A 221 10.20 -31.27 23.17
C ARG A 221 10.19 -29.83 23.73
N ARG A 222 8.98 -29.32 24.01
CA ARG A 222 8.59 -28.17 24.87
C ARG A 222 8.57 -26.80 24.18
N ASP A 223 7.69 -25.87 24.49
CA ASP A 223 6.49 -25.80 25.34
C ASP A 223 5.72 -24.52 24.94
N GLU A 224 4.44 -24.47 25.30
CA GLU A 224 3.67 -23.27 25.68
C GLU A 224 3.23 -22.22 24.65
N GLY A 225 1.98 -21.77 24.84
CA GLY A 225 1.57 -20.42 24.43
C GLY A 225 0.34 -20.31 23.55
N ALA A 226 -0.78 -20.92 23.95
CA ALA A 226 -2.08 -20.55 23.41
C ALA A 226 -2.38 -19.08 23.79
N ASN A 227 -2.39 -18.18 22.80
CA ASN A 227 -3.02 -16.87 22.95
C ASN A 227 -4.22 -16.79 21.99
N GLN A 228 -5.40 -16.88 22.60
CA GLN A 228 -6.68 -16.55 22.01
C GLN A 228 -6.69 -15.06 21.65
N TRP A 229 -6.99 -14.76 20.39
CA TRP A 229 -7.47 -13.44 19.98
C TRP A 229 -8.98 -13.57 19.81
N SER A 230 -9.73 -12.95 20.71
CA SER A 230 -11.16 -12.66 20.53
C SER A 230 -11.31 -11.18 20.17
N TRP A 231 -12.23 -10.93 19.24
CA TRP A 231 -12.62 -9.62 18.71
C TRP A 231 -13.28 -8.73 19.76
#